data_AF-A0A7Z8ZGG4-F1
#
_entry.id   AF-A0A7Z8ZGG4-F1
#
_cell.length_a   1.000
_cell.length_b   1.000
_cell.length_c   1.000
_cell.angle_alpha   90.00
_cell.angle_beta   90.00
_cell.angle_gamma   90.00
#
_symmetry.space_group_name_H-M   'P 1'
#
loop_
_entity.id
_entity.type
_entity.pdbx_description
1 polymer ?
#
loop_
_entity_poly.entity_id
_entity_poly.type
_entity_poly.pdbx_seq_one_letter_code
_entity_poly.pdbx_strand_id
1 'polypeptide(L)'
;MKRKNRVFTSLSRRKRRAKTREIKNLIHRERHRCGGIFYDECDIDEAFACGNWKWSDILFLGRDSAVFWNAEIITASVEFSDRVESIAFNEAWSMLDDGERFCDLCNKPALSEFAGLTWMEYIEKREQEIARENPPVVHSGYRILPGYANGIGLQIIVDVDVLSRDVIESAIADFITRGEREWVSNEPAYTKVFQETSAVD
;
A
#
# COMPACT_ATOMS: atom_id res chain seq x y z
N MET A 1 -19.34 -24.42 -9.45
CA MET A 1 -18.86 -23.52 -10.52
C MET A 1 -18.48 -22.19 -9.88
N LYS A 2 -17.18 -21.93 -9.63
CA LYS A 2 -16.73 -20.65 -9.03
C LYS A 2 -17.13 -19.51 -9.99
N ARG A 3 -17.96 -18.57 -9.53
CA ARG A 3 -18.22 -17.33 -10.29
C ARG A 3 -16.88 -16.67 -10.56
N LYS A 4 -16.47 -16.56 -11.83
CA LYS A 4 -15.32 -15.72 -12.19
C LYS A 4 -15.62 -14.30 -11.71
N ASN A 5 -14.88 -13.82 -10.73
CA ASN A 5 -14.99 -12.44 -10.26
C ASN A 5 -14.63 -11.53 -11.43
N ARG A 6 -15.63 -10.81 -11.95
CA ARG A 6 -15.42 -9.87 -13.05
C ARG A 6 -14.80 -8.60 -12.51
N VAL A 7 -13.72 -8.16 -13.14
CA VAL A 7 -13.09 -6.87 -12.86
C VAL A 7 -14.13 -5.75 -12.95
N PHE A 8 -14.08 -4.81 -12.02
CA PHE A 8 -15.05 -3.72 -11.88
C PHE A 8 -15.23 -2.94 -13.19
N THR A 9 -14.12 -2.59 -13.85
CA THR A 9 -14.10 -1.84 -15.12
C THR A 9 -14.76 -2.61 -16.28
N SER A 10 -14.81 -3.95 -16.22
CA SER A 10 -15.49 -4.79 -17.22
C SER A 10 -17.02 -4.86 -17.05
N LEU A 11 -17.55 -4.29 -15.97
CA LEU A 11 -18.99 -4.26 -15.71
C LEU A 11 -19.66 -3.15 -16.54
N SER A 12 -20.92 -3.39 -16.93
CA SER A 12 -21.71 -2.35 -17.58
C SER A 12 -21.85 -1.12 -16.69
N ARG A 13 -21.97 0.08 -17.30
CA ARG A 13 -22.13 1.34 -16.58
C ARG A 13 -23.24 1.29 -15.52
N ARG A 14 -24.37 0.63 -15.82
CA ARG A 14 -25.47 0.43 -14.86
C ARG A 14 -25.05 -0.34 -13.62
N LYS A 15 -24.28 -1.43 -13.78
CA LYS A 15 -23.77 -2.25 -12.67
C LYS A 15 -22.73 -1.49 -11.86
N ARG A 16 -21.83 -0.76 -12.52
CA ARG A 16 -20.85 0.10 -11.84
C ARG A 16 -21.54 1.18 -10.99
N ARG A 17 -22.52 1.91 -11.54
CA ARG A 17 -23.32 2.88 -10.78
C ARG A 17 -24.07 2.28 -9.59
N ALA A 18 -24.55 1.03 -9.70
CA ALA A 18 -25.18 0.35 -8.57
C ALA A 18 -24.19 0.16 -7.42
N LYS A 19 -23.00 -0.39 -7.71
CA LYS A 19 -21.92 -0.54 -6.71
C LYS A 19 -21.45 0.81 -6.15
N THR A 20 -21.25 1.83 -7.00
CA THR A 20 -20.87 3.17 -6.54
C THR A 20 -21.91 3.76 -5.58
N ARG A 21 -23.21 3.50 -5.79
CA ARG A 21 -24.26 3.92 -4.85
C ARG A 21 -24.21 3.19 -3.52
N GLU A 22 -23.85 1.91 -3.51
CA GLU A 22 -23.63 1.16 -2.26
C GLU A 22 -22.50 1.79 -1.45
N ILE A 23 -21.37 2.11 -2.10
CA ILE A 23 -20.23 2.78 -1.45
C ILE A 23 -20.61 4.20 -0.99
N LYS A 24 -21.33 4.98 -1.80
CA LYS A 24 -21.81 6.31 -1.39
C LYS A 24 -22.67 6.24 -0.11
N ASN A 25 -23.57 5.27 -0.03
CA ASN A 25 -24.41 5.06 1.14
C ASN A 25 -23.58 4.60 2.35
N LEU A 26 -22.56 3.77 2.13
CA LEU A 26 -21.64 3.35 3.18
C LEU A 26 -20.88 4.54 3.77
N ILE A 27 -20.22 5.34 2.93
CA ILE A 27 -19.51 6.58 3.34
C ILE A 27 -20.47 7.50 4.12
N HIS A 28 -21.70 7.67 3.64
CA HIS A 28 -22.67 8.51 4.32
C HIS A 28 -23.06 7.96 5.71
N ARG A 29 -23.29 6.65 5.86
CA ARG A 29 -23.63 6.05 7.17
C ARG A 29 -22.48 6.19 8.16
N GLU A 30 -21.27 5.98 7.69
CA GLU A 30 -20.04 5.97 8.49
C GLU A 30 -19.40 7.37 8.66
N ARG A 31 -20.05 8.43 8.16
CA ARG A 31 -19.52 9.80 8.19
C ARG A 31 -19.15 10.32 9.57
N HIS A 32 -19.79 9.80 10.61
CA HIS A 32 -19.51 10.18 12.00
C HIS A 32 -18.13 9.71 12.45
N ARG A 33 -17.62 8.62 11.88
CA ARG A 33 -16.29 8.05 12.10
C ARG A 33 -15.28 8.54 11.06
N CYS A 34 -15.61 8.43 9.77
CA CYS A 34 -14.67 8.68 8.66
C CYS A 34 -14.77 10.08 8.02
N GLY A 35 -15.49 11.03 8.60
CA GLY A 35 -15.61 12.40 8.06
C GLY A 35 -16.49 12.55 6.80
N GLY A 36 -16.87 11.44 6.14
CA GLY A 36 -17.84 11.42 5.04
C GLY A 36 -17.26 11.66 3.65
N ILE A 37 -15.93 11.72 3.53
CA ILE A 37 -15.21 11.78 2.23
C ILE A 37 -14.84 10.37 1.75
N PHE A 38 -14.41 9.52 2.67
CA PHE A 38 -14.04 8.14 2.42
C PHE A 38 -14.69 7.21 3.44
N TYR A 39 -14.55 5.91 3.18
CA TYR A 39 -14.82 4.85 4.13
C TYR A 39 -13.53 4.07 4.34
N ASP A 40 -13.26 3.72 5.59
CA ASP A 40 -12.15 2.87 6.02
C ASP A 40 -12.73 1.83 6.97
N GLU A 41 -12.36 0.57 6.85
CA GLU A 41 -12.80 -0.48 7.78
C GLU A 41 -12.06 -0.40 9.13
N CYS A 42 -10.85 0.16 9.17
CA CYS A 42 -10.07 0.37 10.38
C CYS A 42 -10.76 1.36 11.34
N ASP A 43 -10.63 1.11 12.65
CA ASP A 43 -11.01 2.09 13.66
C ASP A 43 -10.00 3.25 13.65
N ILE A 44 -10.45 4.40 13.15
CA ILE A 44 -9.61 5.60 12.99
C ILE A 44 -9.20 6.16 14.35
N ASP A 45 -10.06 6.05 15.37
CA ASP A 45 -9.75 6.57 16.70
C ASP A 45 -8.68 5.71 17.38
N GLU A 46 -8.77 4.38 17.23
CA GLU A 46 -7.74 3.45 17.71
C GLU A 46 -6.42 3.61 16.95
N ALA A 47 -6.48 3.71 15.61
CA ALA A 47 -5.30 3.91 14.78
C ALA A 47 -4.62 5.26 15.08
N PHE A 48 -5.38 6.31 15.31
CA PHE A 48 -4.84 7.60 15.73
C PHE A 48 -4.22 7.51 17.13
N ALA A 49 -4.89 6.85 18.08
CA ALA A 49 -4.40 6.67 19.44
C ALA A 49 -3.09 5.86 19.52
N CYS A 50 -2.85 4.94 18.58
CA CYS A 50 -1.61 4.15 18.54
C CYS A 50 -0.39 4.99 18.11
N GLY A 51 -0.60 6.17 17.51
CA GLY A 51 0.46 7.08 17.10
C GLY A 51 1.36 6.56 15.96
N ASN A 52 1.02 5.43 15.36
CA ASN A 52 1.82 4.76 14.32
C ASN A 52 0.95 4.30 13.13
N TRP A 53 -0.15 4.99 12.86
CA TRP A 53 -1.00 4.71 11.71
C TRP A 53 -0.28 5.07 10.42
N LYS A 54 0.26 4.08 9.70
CA LYS A 54 1.10 4.33 8.51
C LYS A 54 0.51 3.83 7.20
N TRP A 55 -0.57 3.07 7.26
CA TRP A 55 -1.26 2.52 6.10
C TRP A 55 -2.76 2.36 6.38
N SER A 56 -3.59 2.41 5.33
CA SER A 56 -5.02 2.14 5.42
C SER A 56 -5.60 1.74 4.06
N ASP A 57 -6.60 0.85 4.08
CA ASP A 57 -7.46 0.55 2.93
C ASP A 57 -8.71 1.44 2.96
N ILE A 58 -8.82 2.33 1.98
CA ILE A 58 -9.90 3.31 1.88
C ILE A 58 -10.73 3.17 0.60
N LEU A 59 -12.02 3.43 0.72
CA LEU A 59 -12.94 3.55 -0.39
C LEU A 59 -13.42 5.00 -0.51
N PHE A 60 -13.30 5.60 -1.70
CA PHE A 60 -13.83 6.95 -1.95
C PHE A 60 -14.44 7.06 -3.35
N LEU A 61 -15.29 8.07 -3.55
CA LEU A 61 -16.00 8.28 -4.81
C LEU A 61 -15.14 9.02 -5.82
N GLY A 62 -15.22 8.61 -7.09
CA GLY A 62 -14.60 9.35 -8.19
C GLY A 62 -15.51 10.46 -8.75
N ARG A 63 -14.99 11.21 -9.72
CA ARG A 63 -15.72 12.28 -10.42
C ARG A 63 -16.90 11.74 -11.24
N ASP A 64 -16.74 10.58 -11.87
CA ASP A 64 -17.84 9.88 -12.53
C ASP A 64 -18.68 9.11 -11.50
N SER A 65 -20.00 9.33 -11.49
CA SER A 65 -20.97 8.59 -10.66
C SER A 65 -20.96 7.06 -10.83
N ALA A 66 -20.24 6.53 -11.81
CA ALA A 66 -20.01 5.10 -12.04
C ALA A 66 -18.62 4.62 -11.60
N VAL A 67 -17.87 5.43 -10.86
CA VAL A 67 -16.51 5.16 -10.40
C VAL A 67 -16.44 5.37 -8.90
N PHE A 68 -15.78 4.43 -8.24
CA PHE A 68 -15.24 4.60 -6.90
C PHE A 68 -13.87 3.92 -6.89
N TRP A 69 -13.00 4.44 -6.03
CA TRP A 69 -11.64 4.00 -5.87
C TRP A 69 -11.56 3.07 -4.67
N ASN A 70 -10.82 1.98 -4.85
CA ASN A 70 -10.41 1.07 -3.79
C ASN A 70 -8.92 1.26 -3.62
N ALA A 71 -8.56 2.08 -2.64
CA ALA A 71 -7.24 2.63 -2.52
C ALA A 71 -6.54 2.11 -1.27
N GLU A 72 -5.31 1.68 -1.43
CA GLU A 72 -4.36 1.60 -0.33
C GLU A 72 -3.68 2.96 -0.23
N ILE A 73 -3.69 3.57 0.95
CA ILE A 73 -2.87 4.75 1.26
C ILE A 73 -1.77 4.36 2.24
N ILE A 74 -0.53 4.68 1.89
CA ILE A 74 0.67 4.36 2.66
C ILE A 74 1.56 5.59 2.82
N THR A 75 2.29 5.64 3.94
CA THR A 75 3.37 6.61 4.09
C THR A 75 4.56 6.22 3.22
N ALA A 76 5.41 7.19 2.87
CA ALA A 76 6.67 6.93 2.19
C ALA A 76 7.59 5.96 2.96
N SER A 77 7.45 5.91 4.30
CA SER A 77 8.18 4.94 5.13
C SER A 77 7.73 3.50 4.90
N VAL A 78 6.45 3.27 4.65
CA VAL A 78 5.92 1.93 4.34
C VAL A 78 6.34 1.51 2.93
N GLU A 79 6.18 2.35 1.91
CA GLU A 79 6.67 2.05 0.55
C GLU A 79 8.19 1.77 0.55
N PHE A 80 8.96 2.46 1.40
CA PHE A 80 10.39 2.19 1.55
C PHE A 80 10.62 0.77 2.09
N SER A 81 9.99 0.42 3.21
CA SER A 81 10.08 -0.92 3.81
C SER A 81 9.65 -2.00 2.82
N ASP A 82 8.51 -1.82 2.15
CA ASP A 82 7.98 -2.77 1.16
C ASP A 82 8.96 -2.98 0.00
N ARG A 83 9.66 -1.93 -0.45
CA ARG A 83 10.70 -2.05 -1.48
C ARG A 83 11.92 -2.78 -0.99
N VAL A 84 12.38 -2.49 0.23
CA VAL A 84 13.51 -3.17 0.85
C VAL A 84 13.23 -4.66 1.02
N GLU A 85 12.06 -5.00 1.58
CA GLU A 85 11.56 -6.38 1.71
C GLU A 85 11.47 -7.05 0.33
N SER A 86 10.85 -6.38 -0.66
CA SER A 86 10.71 -6.96 -2.00
C SER A 86 12.04 -7.26 -2.67
N ILE A 87 13.05 -6.38 -2.52
CA ILE A 87 14.39 -6.63 -3.05
C ILE A 87 15.03 -7.83 -2.33
N ALA A 88 15.04 -7.84 -1.00
CA ALA A 88 15.60 -8.93 -0.20
C ALA A 88 14.93 -10.28 -0.52
N PHE A 89 13.60 -10.29 -0.59
CA PHE A 89 12.80 -11.46 -0.94
C PHE A 89 13.15 -11.96 -2.35
N ASN A 90 13.19 -11.08 -3.36
CA ASN A 90 13.49 -11.49 -4.73
C ASN A 90 14.91 -12.03 -4.88
N GLU A 91 15.88 -11.44 -4.18
CA GLU A 91 17.25 -11.96 -4.11
C GLU A 91 17.27 -13.36 -3.48
N ALA A 92 16.68 -13.53 -2.29
CA ALA A 92 16.58 -14.82 -1.61
C ALA A 92 15.86 -15.87 -2.49
N TRP A 93 14.75 -15.49 -3.11
CA TRP A 93 13.95 -16.35 -3.98
C TRP A 93 14.73 -16.83 -5.21
N SER A 94 15.61 -15.98 -5.75
CA SER A 94 16.44 -16.30 -6.90
C SER A 94 17.54 -17.33 -6.59
N MET A 95 17.95 -17.45 -5.33
CA MET A 95 18.98 -18.43 -4.89
C MET A 95 18.42 -19.84 -4.74
N LEU A 96 17.11 -19.98 -4.57
CA LEU A 96 16.44 -21.27 -4.41
C LEU A 96 16.20 -21.97 -5.74
N ASP A 97 16.31 -23.30 -5.72
CA ASP A 97 15.83 -24.13 -6.83
C ASP A 97 14.29 -24.31 -6.81
N ASP A 98 13.73 -24.87 -7.89
CA ASP A 98 12.28 -25.04 -8.02
C ASP A 98 11.67 -26.01 -6.98
N GLY A 99 12.44 -27.00 -6.51
CA GLY A 99 12.01 -27.92 -5.47
C GLY A 99 11.94 -27.23 -4.11
N GLU A 100 12.88 -26.33 -3.84
CA GLU A 100 12.92 -25.54 -2.61
C GLU A 100 11.79 -24.51 -2.52
N ARG A 101 11.43 -23.88 -3.64
CA ARG A 101 10.32 -22.91 -3.74
C ARG A 101 8.93 -23.52 -3.51
N PHE A 102 8.80 -24.84 -3.61
CA PHE A 102 7.55 -25.56 -3.38
C PHE A 102 7.30 -25.87 -1.89
N CYS A 103 8.28 -25.64 -1.02
CA CYS A 103 8.18 -25.90 0.41
C CYS A 103 7.77 -24.66 1.20
N ASP A 104 7.31 -24.87 2.44
CA ASP A 104 7.09 -23.79 3.40
C ASP A 104 8.45 -23.26 3.91
N LEU A 105 8.96 -22.23 3.24
CA LEU A 105 10.27 -21.63 3.50
C LEU A 105 10.39 -21.05 4.91
N CYS A 106 9.28 -20.63 5.52
CA CYS A 106 9.27 -20.09 6.88
C CYS A 106 9.63 -21.14 7.94
N ASN A 107 9.47 -22.43 7.63
CA ASN A 107 9.79 -23.54 8.51
C ASN A 107 11.07 -24.29 8.11
N LYS A 108 11.81 -23.80 7.10
CA LYS A 108 13.05 -24.44 6.68
C LYS A 108 14.18 -24.14 7.68
N PRO A 109 15.01 -25.15 7.99
CA PRO A 109 16.24 -24.91 8.73
C PRO A 109 17.23 -24.09 7.88
N ALA A 110 18.33 -23.69 8.51
CA ALA A 110 19.44 -23.01 7.85
C ALA A 110 19.85 -23.68 6.53
N LEU A 111 20.00 -22.86 5.47
CA LEU A 111 20.42 -23.31 4.14
C LEU A 111 21.83 -22.82 3.82
N SER A 112 22.57 -23.60 3.05
CA SER A 112 23.94 -23.27 2.66
C SER A 112 24.00 -22.05 1.74
N GLU A 113 22.98 -21.90 0.92
CA GLU A 113 22.68 -20.82 -0.01
C GLU A 113 22.56 -19.48 0.73
N PHE A 114 22.09 -19.51 1.97
CA PHE A 114 21.98 -18.35 2.87
C PHE A 114 23.13 -18.27 3.87
N ALA A 115 24.29 -18.86 3.55
CA ALA A 115 25.46 -18.91 4.42
C ALA A 115 25.19 -19.49 5.82
N GLY A 116 24.26 -20.46 5.91
CA GLY A 116 23.88 -21.09 7.17
C GLY A 116 22.84 -20.31 7.98
N LEU A 117 22.19 -19.31 7.40
CA LEU A 117 21.02 -18.63 7.97
C LEU A 117 19.73 -19.33 7.53
N THR A 118 18.67 -19.18 8.34
CA THR A 118 17.30 -19.48 7.90
C THR A 118 16.84 -18.47 6.86
N TRP A 119 15.75 -18.80 6.16
CA TRP A 119 15.12 -17.89 5.18
C TRP A 119 14.79 -16.51 5.79
N MET A 120 14.17 -16.50 6.97
CA MET A 120 13.78 -15.27 7.66
C MET A 120 15.00 -14.46 8.12
N GLU A 121 15.99 -15.10 8.75
CA GLU A 121 17.22 -14.41 9.18
C GLU A 121 18.01 -13.82 8.00
N TYR A 122 18.03 -14.53 6.85
CA TYR A 122 18.65 -14.01 5.64
C TYR A 122 17.91 -12.78 5.12
N ILE A 123 16.58 -12.82 5.01
CA ILE A 123 15.78 -11.67 4.57
C ILE A 123 16.00 -10.49 5.51
N GLU A 124 15.83 -10.66 6.83
CA GLU A 124 15.99 -9.57 7.80
C GLU A 124 17.39 -8.95 7.74
N LYS A 125 18.44 -9.77 7.65
CA LYS A 125 19.81 -9.28 7.47
C LYS A 125 19.95 -8.50 6.17
N ARG A 126 19.38 -9.02 5.08
CA ARG A 126 19.50 -8.41 3.76
C ARG A 126 18.73 -7.09 3.66
N GLU A 127 17.57 -7.01 4.28
CA GLU A 127 16.79 -5.76 4.40
C GLU A 127 17.61 -4.67 5.09
N GLN A 128 18.30 -4.99 6.20
CA GLN A 128 19.17 -4.04 6.90
C GLN A 128 20.34 -3.59 6.02
N GLU A 129 20.97 -4.51 5.29
CA GLU A 129 22.07 -4.20 4.38
C GLU A 129 21.60 -3.29 3.23
N ILE A 130 20.46 -3.58 2.60
CA ILE A 130 19.88 -2.77 1.53
C ILE A 130 19.55 -1.36 2.05
N ALA A 131 18.86 -1.27 3.19
CA ALA A 131 18.49 0.01 3.78
C ALA A 131 19.71 0.88 4.13
N ARG A 132 20.83 0.27 4.51
CA ARG A 132 22.07 0.98 4.85
C ARG A 132 22.92 1.34 3.64
N GLU A 133 23.11 0.42 2.72
CA GLU A 133 24.14 0.52 1.68
C GLU A 133 23.60 1.03 0.35
N ASN A 134 22.36 0.70 0.01
CA ASN A 134 21.73 1.10 -1.24
C ASN A 134 20.21 1.32 -1.05
N PRO A 135 19.82 2.31 -0.23
CA PRO A 135 18.42 2.54 0.09
C PRO A 135 17.62 2.91 -1.17
N PRO A 136 16.45 2.28 -1.41
CA PRO A 136 15.60 2.65 -2.53
C PRO A 136 15.06 4.09 -2.36
N VAL A 137 15.09 4.86 -3.45
CA VAL A 137 14.46 6.18 -3.47
C VAL A 137 12.95 6.04 -3.59
N VAL A 138 12.21 6.66 -2.68
CA VAL A 138 10.75 6.69 -2.65
C VAL A 138 10.26 8.08 -3.05
N HIS A 139 9.15 8.11 -3.78
CA HIS A 139 8.46 9.34 -4.17
C HIS A 139 6.98 9.20 -3.80
N SER A 140 6.39 10.29 -3.30
CA SER A 140 4.95 10.38 -3.14
C SER A 140 4.25 10.38 -4.50
N GLY A 141 3.01 9.89 -4.55
CA GLY A 141 2.31 9.75 -5.81
C GLY A 141 1.08 8.87 -5.78
N TYR A 142 0.58 8.60 -6.98
CA TYR A 142 -0.61 7.81 -7.27
C TYR A 142 -0.30 6.78 -8.34
N ARG A 143 -0.59 5.51 -8.06
CA ARG A 143 -0.44 4.40 -9.01
C ARG A 143 -1.77 3.69 -9.18
N ILE A 144 -2.26 3.54 -10.41
CA ILE A 144 -3.54 2.88 -10.65
C ILE A 144 -3.30 1.38 -10.77
N LEU A 145 -4.00 0.60 -9.94
CA LEU A 145 -3.87 -0.84 -9.90
C LEU A 145 -5.07 -1.50 -10.61
N PRO A 146 -4.88 -2.12 -11.80
CA PRO A 146 -5.97 -2.76 -12.52
C PRO A 146 -6.36 -4.11 -11.90
N GLY A 147 -7.48 -4.68 -12.35
CA GLY A 147 -7.86 -6.06 -12.00
C GLY A 147 -8.78 -6.23 -10.79
N TYR A 148 -9.05 -5.15 -10.05
CA TYR A 148 -9.92 -5.20 -8.87
C TYR A 148 -11.39 -5.44 -9.24
N ALA A 149 -12.05 -6.33 -8.49
CA ALA A 149 -13.47 -6.64 -8.67
C ALA A 149 -14.40 -5.61 -7.99
N ASN A 150 -13.87 -4.89 -7.00
CA ASN A 150 -14.59 -3.90 -6.20
C ASN A 150 -13.85 -2.57 -6.28
N GLY A 151 -14.31 -1.70 -7.20
CA GLY A 151 -13.68 -0.39 -7.44
C GLY A 151 -12.51 -0.48 -8.42
N ILE A 152 -11.96 0.67 -8.75
CA ILE A 152 -10.68 0.77 -9.45
C ILE A 152 -9.59 0.79 -8.38
N GLY A 153 -8.58 -0.08 -8.49
CA GLY A 153 -7.47 -0.13 -7.55
C GLY A 153 -6.61 1.13 -7.65
N LEU A 154 -6.12 1.62 -6.53
CA LEU A 154 -5.24 2.78 -6.43
C LEU A 154 -4.26 2.57 -5.28
N GLN A 155 -3.01 2.94 -5.48
CA GLN A 155 -2.06 3.13 -4.39
C GLN A 155 -1.76 4.62 -4.27
N ILE A 156 -1.85 5.13 -3.05
CA ILE A 156 -1.54 6.51 -2.69
C ILE A 156 -0.33 6.49 -1.76
N ILE A 157 0.75 7.13 -2.16
CA ILE A 157 1.95 7.27 -1.34
C ILE A 157 2.02 8.72 -0.88
N VAL A 158 1.99 8.95 0.44
CA VAL A 158 2.09 10.27 1.06
C VAL A 158 3.41 10.45 1.80
N ASP A 159 4.00 11.63 1.66
CA ASP A 159 5.25 11.99 2.34
C ASP A 159 4.95 12.60 3.72
N VAL A 160 4.51 11.76 4.64
CA VAL A 160 4.29 12.08 6.06
C VAL A 160 4.72 10.89 6.92
N ASP A 161 5.05 11.12 8.18
CA ASP A 161 5.46 10.04 9.10
C ASP A 161 4.28 9.16 9.54
N VAL A 162 3.11 9.78 9.74
CA VAL A 162 1.89 9.14 10.27
C VAL A 162 0.68 9.71 9.54
N LEU A 163 -0.27 8.83 9.21
CA LEU A 163 -1.55 9.18 8.63
C LEU A 163 -2.45 9.87 9.65
N SER A 164 -3.30 10.74 9.13
CA SER A 164 -4.44 11.29 9.84
C SER A 164 -5.60 11.39 8.86
N ARG A 165 -6.81 11.59 9.38
CA ARG A 165 -7.97 11.84 8.53
C ARG A 165 -7.72 13.00 7.57
N ASP A 166 -7.13 14.10 8.05
CA ASP A 166 -6.89 15.29 7.23
C ASP A 166 -5.87 15.03 6.11
N VAL A 167 -4.86 14.19 6.37
CA VAL A 167 -3.91 13.73 5.34
C VAL A 167 -4.63 12.92 4.26
N ILE A 168 -5.46 11.96 4.67
CA ILE A 168 -6.22 11.10 3.74
C ILE A 168 -7.17 11.96 2.88
N GLU A 169 -7.93 12.85 3.51
CA GLU A 169 -8.86 13.74 2.80
C GLU A 169 -8.13 14.68 1.84
N SER A 170 -6.98 15.22 2.24
CA SER A 170 -6.14 16.06 1.38
C SER A 170 -5.57 15.29 0.19
N ALA A 171 -5.11 14.06 0.41
CA ALA A 171 -4.58 13.20 -0.65
C ALA A 171 -5.67 12.83 -1.68
N ILE A 172 -6.89 12.54 -1.23
CA ILE A 172 -8.06 12.31 -2.10
C ILE A 172 -8.38 13.57 -2.90
N ALA A 173 -8.42 14.73 -2.25
CA ALA A 173 -8.74 16.00 -2.91
C ALA A 173 -7.70 16.36 -3.98
N ASP A 174 -6.42 16.17 -3.71
CA ASP A 174 -5.33 16.39 -4.68
C ASP A 174 -5.42 15.42 -5.85
N PHE A 175 -5.63 14.12 -5.60
CA PHE A 175 -5.82 13.12 -6.66
C PHE A 175 -6.99 13.46 -7.59
N ILE A 176 -8.13 13.87 -7.04
CA ILE A 176 -9.30 14.32 -7.81
C ILE A 176 -8.97 15.58 -8.63
N THR A 177 -8.28 16.55 -8.02
CA THR A 177 -7.89 17.81 -8.67
C THR A 177 -6.95 17.59 -9.83
N ARG A 178 -6.04 16.62 -9.73
CA ARG A 178 -5.13 16.19 -10.81
C ARG A 178 -5.82 15.44 -11.93
N GLY A 179 -7.12 15.14 -11.80
CA GLY A 179 -7.91 14.46 -12.81
C GLY A 179 -7.89 12.94 -12.68
N GLU A 180 -7.68 12.40 -11.48
CA GLU A 180 -7.76 10.97 -11.18
C GLU A 180 -6.79 10.12 -12.04
N ARG A 181 -5.55 10.60 -12.17
CA ARG A 181 -4.50 10.00 -13.00
C ARG A 181 -3.28 9.66 -12.18
N GLU A 182 -2.47 8.76 -12.71
CA GLU A 182 -1.15 8.47 -12.17
C GLU A 182 -0.29 9.73 -12.13
N TRP A 183 0.49 9.84 -11.06
CA TRP A 183 1.41 10.95 -10.86
C TRP A 183 2.47 10.52 -9.85
N VAL A 184 3.67 11.05 -10.00
CA VAL A 184 4.79 10.85 -9.08
C VAL A 184 5.43 12.21 -8.84
N SER A 185 5.79 12.49 -7.59
CA SER A 185 6.55 13.67 -7.21
C SER A 185 7.93 13.66 -7.87
N ASN A 186 8.39 14.83 -8.32
CA ASN A 186 9.76 14.98 -8.82
C ASN A 186 10.78 14.97 -7.67
N GLU A 187 10.34 15.37 -6.47
CA GLU A 187 11.17 15.36 -5.27
C GLU A 187 11.05 14.00 -4.56
N PRO A 188 12.16 13.42 -4.07
CA PRO A 188 12.13 12.28 -3.17
C PRO A 188 11.34 12.59 -1.89
N ALA A 189 10.67 11.58 -1.36
CA ALA A 189 10.00 11.68 -0.08
C ALA A 189 11.03 11.79 1.07
N TYR A 190 10.74 12.65 2.03
CA TYR A 190 11.62 12.93 3.16
C TYR A 190 11.29 12.01 4.35
N THR A 191 11.67 10.75 4.26
CA THR A 191 11.39 9.78 5.33
C THR A 191 12.35 9.97 6.52
N LYS A 192 11.85 10.24 7.74
CA LYS A 192 12.73 10.31 8.94
C LYS A 192 13.52 9.03 9.24
N VAL A 193 13.15 7.90 8.64
CA VAL A 193 13.90 6.64 8.68
C VAL A 193 15.37 6.84 8.23
N PHE A 194 15.64 7.85 7.39
CA PHE A 194 17.01 8.18 6.93
C PHE A 194 17.91 8.84 7.99
N GLN A 195 17.38 9.35 9.11
CA GLN A 195 18.16 10.16 10.05
C GLN A 195 18.82 9.36 11.19
N GLU A 196 18.28 8.19 11.57
CA GLU A 196 18.85 7.41 12.67
C GLU A 196 20.09 6.59 12.26
N THR A 197 20.27 6.31 10.97
CA THR A 197 21.45 5.59 10.46
C THR A 197 22.65 6.50 10.16
N SER A 198 22.49 7.82 10.22
CA SER A 198 23.55 8.80 9.96
C SER A 198 24.14 9.45 11.23
N ALA A 199 23.71 9.00 12.42
CA ALA A 199 24.08 9.61 13.70
C ALA A 199 24.83 8.66 14.63
N VAL A 200 25.68 7.79 14.08
CA VAL A 200 26.67 7.01 14.83
C VAL A 200 28.02 7.11 14.11
N ASP A 201 28.71 8.23 14.35
CA ASP A 201 30.16 8.38 14.20
C ASP A 201 30.73 8.89 15.53
#